data_AF-T0YH25-F1
#
_entry.id   AF-T0YH25-F1
#
_cell.length_a   1.000
_cell.length_b   1.000
_cell.length_c   1.000
_cell.angle_alpha   90.00
_cell.angle_beta   90.00
_cell.angle_gamma   90.00
#
_symmetry.space_group_name_H-M   'P 1'
#
loop_
_entity.id
_entity.type
_entity.pdbx_description
1 polymer ?
#
loop_
_entity_poly.entity_id
_entity_poly.type
_entity_poly.pdbx_seq_one_letter_code
_entity_poly.pdbx_strand_id
1 'polypeptide(L)'
;HGFTVLDAPRAILSIDASQFVEVYGWTTQRALIFSNVKFGRSPMVAIRAHPLKPAAVVFAAPGRIDALAIRLSEVENIPLLTTPLAAPALLERLEEL
;
A
#
# COMPACT_ATOMS: atom_id res chain seq x y z
N HIS A 1 5.57 -6.10 -13.74
CA HIS A 1 6.06 -5.42 -12.52
C HIS A 1 5.39 -6.00 -11.27
N GLY A 2 6.14 -6.15 -10.17
CA GLY A 2 5.71 -6.72 -8.89
C GLY A 2 5.15 -5.72 -7.88
N PHE A 3 4.58 -4.59 -8.34
CA PHE A 3 4.05 -3.56 -7.46
C PHE A 3 2.81 -2.89 -8.06
N THR A 4 1.97 -2.31 -7.20
CA THR A 4 0.80 -1.51 -7.60
C THR A 4 0.84 -0.19 -6.85
N VAL A 5 0.71 0.93 -7.55
CA VAL A 5 0.64 2.27 -6.94
C VAL A 5 -0.81 2.70 -6.81
N LEU A 6 -1.19 3.15 -5.61
CA LEU A 6 -2.55 3.50 -5.22
C LEU A 6 -2.57 4.90 -4.60
N ASP A 7 -3.56 5.72 -4.97
CA ASP A 7 -3.89 6.94 -4.21
C ASP A 7 -4.69 6.53 -2.98
N ALA A 8 -4.19 6.77 -1.75
CA ALA A 8 -4.82 6.23 -0.55
C ALA A 8 -6.27 6.71 -0.32
N PRO A 9 -6.58 8.02 -0.36
CA PRO A 9 -7.96 8.49 -0.26
C PRO A 9 -8.89 7.86 -1.31
N ARG A 10 -8.47 7.82 -2.58
CA ARG A 10 -9.30 7.24 -3.65
C ARG A 10 -9.47 5.74 -3.45
N ALA A 11 -8.37 5.03 -3.22
CA ALA A 11 -8.33 3.58 -3.04
C ALA A 11 -9.30 3.11 -1.94
N ILE A 12 -9.31 3.77 -0.79
CA ILE A 12 -10.21 3.39 0.32
C ILE A 12 -11.68 3.65 0.00
N LEU A 13 -11.97 4.66 -0.82
CA LEU A 13 -13.34 5.01 -1.20
C LEU A 13 -13.86 4.20 -2.39
N SER A 14 -12.97 3.78 -3.29
CA SER A 14 -13.35 3.17 -4.58
C SER A 14 -13.18 1.66 -4.61
N ILE A 15 -12.19 1.10 -3.90
CA ILE A 15 -11.89 -0.33 -3.99
C ILE A 15 -12.97 -1.10 -3.23
N ASP A 16 -13.88 -1.71 -3.98
CA ASP A 16 -14.73 -2.78 -3.47
C ASP A 16 -13.99 -4.13 -3.47
N ALA A 17 -14.58 -5.15 -2.84
CA ALA A 17 -13.98 -6.49 -2.75
C ALA A 17 -13.75 -7.16 -4.12
N SER A 18 -14.48 -6.76 -5.17
CA SER A 18 -14.32 -7.28 -6.53
C SER A 18 -13.14 -6.65 -7.27
N GLN A 19 -12.80 -5.40 -6.95
CA GLN A 19 -11.65 -4.67 -7.52
C GLN A 19 -10.31 -5.02 -6.85
N PHE A 20 -10.32 -5.75 -5.74
CA PHE A 20 -9.10 -6.23 -5.09
C PHE A 20 -8.24 -7.11 -6.02
N VAL A 21 -8.85 -7.84 -6.96
CA VAL A 21 -8.10 -8.62 -7.96
C VAL A 21 -7.27 -7.70 -8.86
N GLU A 22 -7.73 -6.51 -9.19
CA GLU A 22 -6.95 -5.56 -10.01
C GLU A 22 -5.75 -5.01 -9.23
N VAL A 23 -5.93 -4.77 -7.93
CA VAL A 23 -4.90 -4.25 -7.03
C VAL A 23 -3.77 -5.25 -6.82
N TYR A 24 -4.13 -6.52 -6.61
CA TYR A 24 -3.18 -7.61 -6.39
C TYR A 24 -2.78 -8.32 -7.68
N GLY A 25 -3.41 -8.02 -8.82
CA GLY A 25 -3.21 -8.77 -10.06
C GLY A 25 -3.38 -10.29 -9.87
N TRP A 26 -2.66 -11.07 -10.67
CA TRP A 26 -2.71 -12.54 -10.64
C TRP A 26 -1.98 -13.18 -9.46
N THR A 27 -1.22 -12.43 -8.66
CA THR A 27 -0.41 -12.96 -7.56
C THR A 27 -0.29 -12.00 -6.39
N THR A 28 -0.39 -12.53 -5.18
CA THR A 28 -0.19 -11.75 -3.95
C THR A 28 1.27 -11.38 -3.68
N GLN A 29 2.22 -11.88 -4.49
CA GLN A 29 3.64 -11.52 -4.45
C GLN A 29 3.87 -10.11 -5.03
N ARG A 30 3.23 -9.11 -4.44
CA ARG A 30 3.29 -7.70 -4.88
C ARG A 30 3.44 -6.73 -3.73
N ALA A 31 4.17 -5.65 -3.99
CA ALA A 31 4.22 -4.49 -3.12
C ALA A 31 3.07 -3.52 -3.42
N LEU A 32 2.29 -3.15 -2.41
CA LEU A 32 1.29 -2.07 -2.54
C LEU A 32 1.90 -0.75 -2.10
N ILE A 33 1.93 0.21 -3.00
CA ILE A 33 2.55 1.51 -2.78
C ILE A 33 1.43 2.55 -2.68
N PHE A 34 1.19 3.07 -1.49
CA PHE A 34 0.18 4.10 -1.27
C PHE A 34 0.79 5.50 -1.29
N SER A 35 0.24 6.35 -2.15
CA SER A 35 0.51 7.79 -2.20
C SER A 35 -0.54 8.58 -1.43
N ASN A 36 -0.28 9.86 -1.18
CA ASN A 36 -1.20 10.76 -0.48
C ASN A 36 -1.62 10.25 0.91
N VAL A 37 -0.71 9.52 1.58
CA VAL A 37 -0.93 8.97 2.92
C VAL A 37 -0.57 9.99 3.99
N LYS A 38 -1.54 10.43 4.80
CA LYS A 38 -1.25 11.25 5.98
C LYS A 38 -0.76 10.42 7.17
N PHE A 39 -1.49 9.36 7.51
CA PHE A 39 -1.28 8.58 8.74
C PHE A 39 -1.14 7.06 8.56
N GLY A 40 -1.62 6.49 7.44
CA GLY A 40 -1.48 5.07 7.14
C GLY A 40 -2.49 4.12 7.80
N ARG A 41 -3.35 4.60 8.71
CA ARG A 41 -4.37 3.77 9.38
C ARG A 41 -5.33 3.10 8.41
N SER A 42 -6.00 3.87 7.56
CA SER A 42 -7.04 3.36 6.66
C SER A 42 -6.50 2.30 5.67
N PRO A 43 -5.36 2.52 4.98
CA PRO A 43 -4.72 1.47 4.18
C PRO A 43 -4.48 0.17 4.94
N MET A 44 -3.92 0.24 6.16
CA MET A 44 -3.61 -0.96 6.94
C MET A 44 -4.86 -1.67 7.47
N VAL A 45 -5.90 -0.92 7.84
CA VAL A 45 -7.19 -1.50 8.24
C VAL A 45 -7.84 -2.24 7.07
N ALA A 46 -7.81 -1.67 5.87
CA ALA A 46 -8.33 -2.32 4.67
C ALA A 46 -7.55 -3.61 4.34
N ILE A 47 -6.21 -3.57 4.42
CA ILE A 47 -5.37 -4.76 4.26
C ILE A 47 -5.70 -5.82 5.31
N ARG A 48 -5.87 -5.42 6.58
CA ARG A 48 -6.23 -6.33 7.68
C ARG A 48 -7.57 -7.03 7.43
N ALA A 49 -8.57 -6.27 7.00
CA ALA A 49 -9.94 -6.75 6.76
C ALA A 49 -10.03 -7.69 5.55
N HIS A 50 -9.16 -7.54 4.56
CA HIS A 50 -9.20 -8.35 3.35
C HIS A 50 -8.45 -9.68 3.51
N PRO A 51 -8.94 -10.82 2.96
CA PRO A 51 -8.25 -12.12 3.10
C PRO A 51 -6.91 -12.18 2.36
N LEU A 52 -6.80 -11.52 1.21
CA LEU A 52 -5.55 -11.44 0.45
C LEU A 52 -4.59 -10.42 1.05
N LYS A 53 -3.33 -10.82 1.25
CA LYS A 53 -2.27 -10.01 1.87
C LYS A 53 -1.13 -9.74 0.88
N PRO A 54 -0.60 -8.51 0.83
CA PRO A 54 0.46 -8.18 -0.10
C PRO A 54 1.80 -8.65 0.46
N ALA A 55 2.81 -8.77 -0.41
CA ALA A 55 4.16 -9.10 0.02
C ALA A 55 4.83 -7.97 0.80
N ALA A 56 4.45 -6.72 0.52
CA ALA A 56 4.91 -5.53 1.23
C ALA A 56 3.94 -4.37 1.07
N VAL A 57 4.00 -3.40 1.98
CA VAL A 57 3.31 -2.12 1.89
C VAL A 57 4.34 -1.01 1.94
N VAL A 58 4.22 -0.03 1.04
CA VAL A 58 5.09 1.14 0.99
C VAL A 58 4.22 2.39 1.06
N PHE A 59 4.55 3.31 1.95
CA PHE A 59 3.97 4.65 1.93
C PHE A 59 4.94 5.63 1.23
N ALA A 60 4.47 6.24 0.15
CA ALA A 60 5.21 7.20 -0.65
C ALA A 60 4.99 8.63 -0.12
N ALA A 61 6.09 9.28 0.28
CA ALA A 61 6.13 10.60 0.90
C ALA A 61 5.01 10.81 1.96
N PRO A 62 4.91 9.92 2.97
CA PRO A 62 3.83 10.03 3.94
C PRO A 62 4.02 11.26 4.84
N GLY A 63 2.93 11.66 5.50
CA GLY A 63 2.98 12.56 6.65
C GLY A 63 3.60 11.86 7.87
N ARG A 64 2.87 11.85 8.99
CA ARG A 64 3.30 11.14 10.20
C ARG A 64 2.68 9.75 10.24
N ILE A 65 3.50 8.70 10.35
CA ILE A 65 2.95 7.34 10.49
C ILE A 65 2.34 7.15 11.88
N ASP A 66 1.10 6.66 11.89
CA ASP A 66 0.36 6.34 13.11
C ASP A 66 0.82 4.99 13.69
N ALA A 67 0.91 4.89 15.02
CA ALA A 67 1.34 3.68 15.70
C ALA A 67 0.43 2.47 15.37
N LEU A 68 -0.86 2.69 15.12
CA LEU A 68 -1.77 1.62 14.72
C LEU A 68 -1.38 1.02 13.37
N ALA A 69 -0.91 1.82 12.41
CA ALA A 69 -0.49 1.30 11.11
C ALA A 69 0.71 0.34 11.25
N ILE A 70 1.66 0.67 12.12
CA ILE A 70 2.82 -0.17 12.45
C ILE A 70 2.37 -1.45 13.17
N ARG A 71 1.49 -1.32 14.17
CA ARG A 71 0.95 -2.50 14.87
C ARG A 71 0.21 -3.45 13.95
N LEU A 72 -0.58 -2.93 13.02
CA LEU A 72 -1.28 -3.74 12.03
C LEU A 72 -0.30 -4.46 11.09
N SER A 73 0.81 -3.82 10.70
CA SER A 73 1.82 -4.47 9.85
C SER A 73 2.54 -5.60 10.60
N GLU A 74 2.83 -5.41 11.89
CA GLU A 74 3.40 -6.45 12.76
C GLU A 74 2.45 -7.64 12.91
N VAL A 75 1.17 -7.40 13.20
CA VAL A 75 0.15 -8.45 13.40
C VAL A 75 -0.06 -9.27 12.13
N GLU A 76 -0.08 -8.62 10.96
CA GLU A 76 -0.26 -9.30 9.68
C GLU A 76 1.05 -9.89 9.11
N ASN A 77 2.18 -9.65 9.77
CA ASN A 77 3.51 -10.03 9.31
C ASN A 77 3.81 -9.51 7.88
N ILE A 78 3.46 -8.25 7.63
CA ILE A 78 3.68 -7.57 6.35
C ILE A 78 4.75 -6.50 6.56
N PRO A 79 5.84 -6.48 5.77
CA PRO A 79 6.79 -5.38 5.78
C PRO A 79 6.12 -4.04 5.46
N LEU A 80 6.22 -3.07 6.37
CA LEU A 80 5.77 -1.70 6.16
C LEU A 80 6.99 -0.79 5.96
N LEU A 81 7.08 -0.21 4.77
CA LEU A 81 8.19 0.64 4.33
C LEU A 81 7.69 2.06 4.09
N THR A 82 8.61 3.02 4.17
CA THR A 82 8.35 4.41 3.77
C THR A 82 9.46 4.91 2.87
N THR A 83 9.13 5.84 1.99
CA THR A 83 10.11 6.53 1.15
C THR A 83 9.79 8.03 1.12
N PRO A 84 10.80 8.92 1.07
CA PRO A 84 10.56 10.35 0.90
C PRO A 84 10.10 10.70 -0.54
N LEU A 85 10.15 9.77 -1.48
CA LEU A 85 9.75 10.01 -2.87
C LEU A 85 8.23 10.07 -3.01
N ALA A 86 7.75 11.06 -3.76
CA ALA A 86 6.36 11.09 -4.23
C ALA A 86 6.13 10.02 -5.30
N ALA A 87 4.86 9.65 -5.50
CA ALA A 87 4.50 8.58 -6.44
C ALA A 87 5.05 8.74 -7.87
N PRO A 88 5.04 9.92 -8.51
CA PRO A 88 5.60 10.06 -9.86
C PRO A 88 7.09 9.71 -9.94
N ALA A 89 7.91 10.29 -9.07
CA ALA A 89 9.35 10.02 -9.02
C ALA A 89 9.67 8.57 -8.60
N LEU A 90 8.82 7.96 -7.78
CA LEU A 90 8.96 6.56 -7.41
C LEU A 90 8.64 5.63 -8.58
N LEU A 91 7.61 5.95 -9.37
CA LEU A 91 7.25 5.20 -10.58
C LEU A 91 8.37 5.22 -11.60
N GLU A 92 8.91 6.40 -11.92
CA GLU A 92 10.04 6.55 -12.86
C GLU A 92 11.20 5.62 -12.46
N ARG A 93 11.61 5.63 -11.18
CA ARG A 93 12.70 4.78 -10.69
C ARG A 93 12.39 3.28 -10.71
N LEU A 94 11.13 2.92 -10.53
CA LEU A 94 10.72 1.51 -10.55
C LEU A 94 10.56 0.97 -11.97
N GLU A 95 10.33 1.85 -12.95
CA GLU A 95 10.25 1.51 -14.37
C GLU A 95 11.64 1.37 -15.01
N GLU A 96 12.67 2.00 -14.44
CA GLU A 96 14.08 1.84 -14.83
C GLU A 96 14.71 0.50 -14.40
N LEU A 97 14.01 -0.31 -13.60
CA LEU A 97 14.46 -1.62 -13.07
C LEU A 97 13.89 -2.81 -13.85
#